data_AF-A0A963X4A7-F1
#
_entry.id   AF-A0A963X4A7-F1
#
_cell.length_a   1.000
_cell.length_b   1.000
_cell.length_c   1.000
_cell.angle_alpha   90.00
_cell.angle_beta   90.00
_cell.angle_gamma   90.00
#
_symmetry.space_group_name_H-M   'P 1'
#
loop_
_entity.id
_entity.type
_entity.pdbx_description
1 polymer ?
#
loop_
_entity_poly.entity_id
_entity_poly.type
_entity_poly.pdbx_seq_one_letter_code
_entity_poly.pdbx_strand_id
1 'polypeptide(L)'
;AMLADGGKKRVIDEIGVLKSAHAVGAYVESLASATMLTTEEISILVERLKGLESDYSKRTAISALLRAQTLDDASVEKVLDVAKTIKGDHELRLVIEDITDDELGARNLTIATRLIEQIEGDHEIRLALSSLLENERLSDADAARLLDLASVAIDGDYELRLAVEAAGEKLSWAAAGASAIKAISTIEGGHDRRLAIEEMGDRLDATSPHWLALIDAVAAVDSDYERRLAIEELASNAPDRVEVQAALKKAAEAIESAHERRLALDSLG
;
A
#
# COMPACT_ATOMS: atom_id res chain seq x y z
N ALA A 1 -3.11 -31.83 23.78
CA ALA A 1 -3.03 -33.29 24.00
C ALA A 1 -2.02 -33.94 23.03
N MET A 2 -2.25 -33.94 21.71
CA MET A 2 -1.34 -34.63 20.76
C MET A 2 0.12 -34.17 20.82
N LEU A 3 0.37 -32.86 20.90
CA LEU A 3 1.72 -32.31 21.02
C LEU A 3 2.43 -32.76 22.30
N ALA A 4 1.71 -32.84 23.42
CA ALA A 4 2.26 -33.29 24.70
C ALA A 4 2.57 -34.79 24.71
N ASP A 5 1.73 -35.59 24.06
CA ASP A 5 1.83 -37.06 24.08
C ASP A 5 2.83 -37.62 23.06
N GLY A 6 3.04 -36.94 21.92
CA GLY A 6 3.84 -37.48 20.81
C GLY A 6 4.71 -36.46 20.07
N GLY A 7 4.84 -35.24 20.61
CA GLY A 7 5.68 -34.20 20.04
C GLY A 7 5.21 -33.65 18.69
N LYS A 8 6.04 -32.80 18.09
CA LYS A 8 5.75 -32.12 16.80
C LYS A 8 5.48 -33.10 15.68
N LYS A 9 6.28 -34.18 15.59
CA LYS A 9 6.13 -35.20 14.55
C LYS A 9 4.73 -35.79 14.52
N ARG A 10 4.15 -36.15 15.67
CA ARG A 10 2.80 -36.72 15.73
C ARG A 10 1.74 -35.75 15.20
N VAL A 11 1.88 -34.45 15.46
CA VAL A 11 0.95 -33.43 14.96
C VAL A 11 1.12 -33.23 13.45
N ILE A 12 2.35 -33.22 12.94
CA ILE A 12 2.64 -33.11 11.50
C ILE A 12 2.12 -34.33 10.72
N ASP A 13 2.31 -35.55 11.27
CA ASP A 13 1.77 -36.78 10.66
C ASP A 13 0.24 -36.73 10.57
N GLU A 14 -0.43 -36.23 11.62
CA GLU A 14 -1.89 -36.03 11.62
C GLU A 14 -2.33 -35.03 10.55
N ILE A 15 -1.66 -33.86 10.47
CA ILE A 15 -1.91 -32.84 9.45
C ILE A 15 -1.84 -33.45 8.02
N GLY A 16 -0.91 -34.38 7.80
CA GLY A 16 -0.72 -35.06 6.53
C GLY A 16 -1.92 -35.91 6.08
N VAL A 17 -2.73 -36.43 7.01
CA VAL A 17 -3.88 -37.31 6.71
C VAL A 17 -5.24 -36.62 6.82
N LEU A 18 -5.28 -35.39 7.35
CA LEU A 18 -6.51 -34.61 7.45
C LEU A 18 -7.10 -34.31 6.07
N LYS A 19 -8.40 -34.57 5.93
CA LYS A 19 -9.15 -34.36 4.67
C LYS A 19 -9.73 -32.96 4.54
N SER A 20 -10.04 -32.30 5.66
CA SER A 20 -10.64 -30.97 5.66
C SER A 20 -9.55 -29.90 5.59
N ALA A 21 -9.62 -29.01 4.61
CA ALA A 21 -8.70 -27.87 4.50
C ALA A 21 -8.77 -26.98 5.75
N HIS A 22 -9.98 -26.78 6.29
CA HIS A 22 -10.17 -26.03 7.53
C HIS A 22 -9.46 -26.69 8.71
N ALA A 23 -9.56 -28.02 8.84
CA ALA A 23 -8.86 -28.74 9.90
C ALA A 23 -7.34 -28.68 9.74
N VAL A 24 -6.83 -28.79 8.50
CA VAL A 24 -5.41 -28.62 8.20
C VAL A 24 -4.94 -27.23 8.64
N GLY A 25 -5.64 -26.16 8.22
CA GLY A 25 -5.29 -24.79 8.58
C GLY A 25 -5.26 -24.56 10.10
N ALA A 26 -6.31 -25.00 10.80
CA ALA A 26 -6.40 -24.85 12.26
C ALA A 26 -5.31 -25.62 13.02
N TYR A 27 -4.92 -26.81 12.54
CA TYR A 27 -3.85 -27.59 13.15
C TYR A 27 -2.47 -26.96 12.90
N VAL A 28 -2.23 -26.43 11.70
CA VAL A 28 -0.99 -25.70 11.38
C VAL A 28 -0.86 -24.46 12.26
N GLU A 29 -1.93 -23.66 12.36
CA GLU A 29 -1.99 -22.49 13.24
C GLU A 29 -1.69 -22.85 14.69
N SER A 30 -2.42 -23.84 15.24
CA SER A 30 -2.23 -24.30 16.62
C SER A 30 -0.81 -24.80 16.87
N LEU A 31 -0.20 -25.49 15.90
CA LEU A 31 1.15 -26.01 16.03
C LEU A 31 2.18 -24.87 15.99
N ALA A 32 2.06 -23.94 15.03
CA ALA A 32 2.95 -22.78 14.90
C ALA A 32 2.90 -21.90 16.15
N SER A 33 1.72 -21.62 16.71
CA SER A 33 1.63 -20.82 17.94
C SER A 33 2.15 -21.54 19.19
N ALA A 34 2.16 -22.87 19.20
CA ALA A 34 2.54 -23.65 20.39
C ALA A 34 4.05 -23.92 20.50
N THR A 35 4.81 -23.88 19.40
CA THR A 35 6.22 -24.29 19.41
C THR A 35 7.00 -23.79 18.19
N MET A 36 8.32 -23.65 18.34
CA MET A 36 9.22 -23.34 17.23
C MET A 36 9.42 -24.54 16.31
N LEU A 37 9.22 -24.29 15.03
CA LEU A 37 9.38 -25.24 13.94
C LEU A 37 10.75 -25.09 13.29
N THR A 38 11.31 -26.21 12.86
CA THR A 38 12.51 -26.24 12.03
C THR A 38 12.15 -25.97 10.57
N THR A 39 13.13 -25.56 9.76
CA THR A 39 12.99 -25.37 8.31
C THR A 39 12.39 -26.61 7.62
N GLU A 40 12.75 -27.82 8.06
CA GLU A 40 12.21 -29.08 7.53
C GLU A 40 10.73 -29.25 7.88
N GLU A 41 10.34 -28.98 9.13
CA GLU A 41 8.95 -29.06 9.57
C GLU A 41 8.07 -28.03 8.85
N ILE A 42 8.55 -26.80 8.68
CA ILE A 42 7.86 -25.75 7.91
C ILE A 42 7.68 -26.20 6.46
N SER A 43 8.70 -26.84 5.86
CA SER A 43 8.64 -27.34 4.48
C SER A 43 7.54 -28.38 4.30
N ILE A 44 7.41 -29.34 5.24
CA ILE A 44 6.36 -30.36 5.20
C ILE A 44 4.96 -29.71 5.28
N LEU A 45 4.79 -28.73 6.18
CA LEU A 45 3.51 -28.05 6.37
C LEU A 45 3.14 -27.23 5.13
N VAL A 46 4.09 -26.47 4.58
CA VAL A 46 3.90 -25.65 3.37
C VAL A 46 3.50 -26.51 2.17
N GLU A 47 4.16 -27.65 1.93
CA GLU A 47 3.77 -28.55 0.83
C GLU A 47 2.35 -29.11 1.03
N ARG A 48 1.94 -29.39 2.28
CA ARG A 48 0.55 -29.77 2.56
C ARG A 48 -0.44 -28.65 2.25
N LEU A 49 -0.08 -27.40 2.54
CA LEU A 49 -0.92 -26.21 2.33
C LEU A 49 -1.13 -25.89 0.85
N LYS A 50 -0.12 -26.08 -0.01
CA LYS A 50 -0.23 -25.85 -1.47
C LYS A 50 -1.37 -26.64 -2.11
N GLY A 51 -1.62 -27.85 -1.63
CA GLY A 51 -2.68 -28.73 -2.12
C GLY A 51 -4.07 -28.48 -1.51
N LEU A 52 -4.27 -27.39 -0.75
CA LEU A 52 -5.58 -27.04 -0.23
C LEU A 52 -6.40 -26.24 -1.25
N GLU A 53 -7.70 -26.51 -1.30
CA GLU A 53 -8.62 -25.72 -2.13
C GLU A 53 -9.10 -24.44 -1.44
N SER A 54 -9.02 -24.37 -0.11
CA SER A 54 -9.54 -23.24 0.67
C SER A 54 -8.47 -22.18 0.88
N ASP A 55 -8.64 -21.05 0.21
CA ASP A 55 -7.81 -19.85 0.36
C ASP A 55 -7.82 -19.31 1.79
N TYR A 56 -9.00 -19.25 2.42
CA TYR A 56 -9.12 -18.94 3.85
C TYR A 56 -8.19 -19.82 4.72
N SER A 57 -8.17 -21.14 4.47
CA SER A 57 -7.35 -22.08 5.26
C SER A 57 -5.86 -21.89 5.00
N LYS A 58 -5.47 -21.61 3.75
CA LYS A 58 -4.08 -21.27 3.39
C LYS A 58 -3.65 -20.00 4.10
N ARG A 59 -4.43 -18.92 3.96
CA ARG A 59 -4.20 -17.63 4.60
C ARG A 59 -4.00 -17.78 6.10
N THR A 60 -4.95 -18.40 6.82
CA THR A 60 -4.86 -18.60 8.28
C THR A 60 -3.55 -19.29 8.67
N ALA A 61 -3.18 -20.36 7.96
CA ALA A 61 -1.96 -21.12 8.26
C ALA A 61 -0.68 -20.34 7.95
N ILE A 62 -0.64 -19.64 6.82
CA ILE A 62 0.49 -18.79 6.40
C ILE A 62 0.70 -17.65 7.40
N SER A 63 -0.36 -16.93 7.75
CA SER A 63 -0.31 -15.85 8.74
C SER A 63 0.22 -16.32 10.08
N ALA A 64 -0.22 -17.50 10.55
CA ALA A 64 0.29 -18.08 11.78
C ALA A 64 1.79 -18.41 11.70
N LEU A 65 2.27 -18.94 10.57
CA LEU A 65 3.68 -19.21 10.36
C LEU A 65 4.50 -17.91 10.33
N LEU A 66 4.03 -16.88 9.62
CA LEU A 66 4.74 -15.60 9.49
C LEU A 66 4.87 -14.85 10.81
N ARG A 67 3.81 -14.87 11.64
CA ARG A 67 3.79 -14.20 12.96
C ARG A 67 4.51 -14.99 14.06
N ALA A 68 4.31 -16.31 14.12
CA ALA A 68 4.77 -17.11 15.25
C ALA A 68 6.17 -17.69 15.07
N GLN A 69 6.72 -17.70 13.85
CA GLN A 69 7.98 -18.38 13.55
C GLN A 69 9.07 -17.43 13.08
N THR A 70 10.31 -17.72 13.50
CA THR A 70 11.50 -17.14 12.87
C THR A 70 11.82 -17.94 11.62
N LEU A 71 11.43 -17.39 10.46
CA LEU A 71 11.66 -18.01 9.16
C LEU A 71 13.01 -17.57 8.59
N ASP A 72 13.80 -18.53 8.11
CA ASP A 72 14.94 -18.25 7.22
C ASP A 72 14.45 -17.90 5.80
N ASP A 73 15.35 -17.37 4.96
CA ASP A 73 14.99 -16.95 3.59
C ASP A 73 14.37 -18.09 2.76
N ALA A 74 14.84 -19.32 2.97
CA ALA A 74 14.31 -20.50 2.29
C ALA A 74 12.87 -20.83 2.72
N SER A 75 12.55 -20.68 4.00
CA SER A 75 11.21 -20.86 4.53
C SER A 75 10.28 -19.74 4.11
N VAL A 76 10.77 -18.51 4.03
CA VAL A 76 10.02 -17.34 3.51
C VAL A 76 9.59 -17.59 2.06
N GLU A 77 10.50 -17.97 1.17
CA GLU A 77 10.13 -18.23 -0.23
C GLU A 77 9.11 -19.37 -0.36
N LYS A 78 9.23 -20.42 0.47
CA LYS A 78 8.26 -21.52 0.50
C LYS A 78 6.88 -21.04 0.95
N VAL A 79 6.81 -20.25 2.02
CA VAL A 79 5.55 -19.67 2.50
C VAL A 79 4.93 -18.76 1.45
N LEU A 80 5.74 -17.92 0.80
CA LEU A 80 5.31 -17.10 -0.34
C LEU A 80 4.76 -17.95 -1.48
N ASP A 81 5.39 -19.08 -1.81
CA ASP A 81 4.87 -19.97 -2.86
C ASP A 81 3.49 -20.54 -2.53
N VAL A 82 3.13 -20.72 -1.25
CA VAL A 82 1.75 -21.05 -0.87
C VAL A 82 0.84 -19.85 -1.07
N ALA A 83 1.26 -18.66 -0.64
CA ALA A 83 0.48 -17.44 -0.80
C ALA A 83 0.16 -17.18 -2.28
N LYS A 84 1.10 -17.45 -3.20
CA LYS A 84 0.88 -17.37 -4.65
C LYS A 84 -0.19 -18.33 -5.21
N THR A 85 -0.64 -19.31 -4.42
CA THR A 85 -1.75 -20.20 -4.80
C THR A 85 -3.11 -19.74 -4.26
N ILE A 86 -3.13 -18.65 -3.47
CA ILE A 86 -4.35 -17.99 -3.03
C ILE A 86 -4.90 -17.19 -4.20
N LYS A 87 -6.17 -17.38 -4.52
CA LYS A 87 -6.87 -16.67 -5.60
C LYS A 87 -7.68 -15.49 -5.10
N GLY A 88 -8.07 -15.50 -3.83
CA GLY A 88 -8.81 -14.40 -3.21
C GLY A 88 -7.90 -13.21 -2.87
N ASP A 89 -8.16 -12.08 -3.52
CA ASP A 89 -7.54 -10.78 -3.23
C ASP A 89 -7.66 -10.41 -1.74
N HIS A 90 -8.85 -10.61 -1.17
CA HIS A 90 -9.13 -10.37 0.23
C HIS A 90 -8.22 -11.18 1.16
N GLU A 91 -8.03 -12.46 0.86
CA GLU A 91 -7.12 -13.31 1.61
C GLU A 91 -5.66 -12.87 1.47
N LEU A 92 -5.22 -12.47 0.26
CA LEU A 92 -3.87 -11.95 0.05
C LEU A 92 -3.62 -10.66 0.83
N ARG A 93 -4.56 -9.70 0.78
CA ARG A 93 -4.51 -8.46 1.59
C ARG A 93 -4.36 -8.79 3.07
N LEU A 94 -5.14 -9.72 3.60
CA LEU A 94 -5.04 -10.11 5.01
C LEU A 94 -3.66 -10.71 5.35
N VAL A 95 -3.03 -11.48 4.46
CA VAL A 95 -1.65 -11.94 4.69
C VAL A 95 -0.68 -10.77 4.75
N ILE A 96 -0.86 -9.74 3.92
CA ILE A 96 -0.04 -8.53 3.92
C ILE A 96 -0.21 -7.76 5.22
N GLU A 97 -1.44 -7.49 5.64
CA GLU A 97 -1.73 -6.82 6.93
C GLU A 97 -1.07 -7.57 8.10
N ASP A 98 -1.16 -8.90 8.07
CA ASP A 98 -0.64 -9.76 9.12
C ASP A 98 0.89 -9.70 9.27
N ILE A 99 1.65 -9.37 8.21
CA ILE A 99 3.11 -9.19 8.26
C ILE A 99 3.56 -7.74 8.49
N THR A 100 2.62 -6.79 8.40
CA THR A 100 2.87 -5.36 8.62
C THR A 100 2.57 -4.90 10.04
N ASP A 101 1.81 -5.68 10.82
CA ASP A 101 1.51 -5.42 12.23
C ASP A 101 2.76 -5.47 13.14
N ASP A 102 3.82 -6.17 12.72
CA ASP A 102 5.11 -6.27 13.43
C ASP A 102 6.10 -5.17 12.99
N GLU A 103 7.35 -5.22 13.49
CA GLU A 103 8.42 -4.32 13.02
C GLU A 103 8.64 -4.50 11.51
N LEU A 104 8.14 -3.56 10.70
CA LEU A 104 8.24 -3.57 9.24
C LEU A 104 9.71 -3.43 8.80
N GLY A 105 10.39 -4.58 8.74
CA GLY A 105 11.74 -4.68 8.20
C GLY A 105 11.74 -4.82 6.68
N ALA A 106 12.91 -4.60 6.07
CA ALA A 106 13.10 -4.71 4.61
C ALA A 106 12.61 -6.05 4.02
N ARG A 107 12.74 -7.14 4.78
CA ARG A 107 12.22 -8.46 4.40
C ARG A 107 10.70 -8.45 4.27
N ASN A 108 9.98 -7.98 5.29
CA ASN A 108 8.52 -7.96 5.30
C ASN A 108 7.96 -7.03 4.21
N LEU A 109 8.61 -5.88 4.00
CA LEU A 109 8.26 -4.98 2.91
C LEU A 109 8.39 -5.66 1.53
N THR A 110 9.47 -6.41 1.30
CA THR A 110 9.69 -7.14 0.03
C THR A 110 8.66 -8.26 -0.18
N ILE A 111 8.28 -8.95 0.90
CA ILE A 111 7.22 -9.96 0.88
C ILE A 111 5.88 -9.30 0.52
N ALA A 112 5.54 -8.20 1.20
CA ALA A 112 4.30 -7.48 1.00
C ALA A 112 4.15 -6.97 -0.43
N THR A 113 5.17 -6.31 -0.99
CA THR A 113 5.10 -5.78 -2.37
C THR A 113 4.90 -6.88 -3.41
N ARG A 114 5.53 -8.05 -3.24
CA ARG A 114 5.34 -9.21 -4.14
C ARG A 114 3.95 -9.82 -4.05
N LEU A 115 3.29 -9.73 -2.89
CA LEU A 115 1.91 -10.20 -2.74
C LEU A 115 0.92 -9.20 -3.34
N ILE A 116 1.18 -7.90 -3.22
CA ILE A 116 0.37 -6.85 -3.85
C ILE A 116 0.32 -7.02 -5.37
N GLU A 117 1.43 -7.38 -6.00
CA GLU A 117 1.50 -7.67 -7.45
C GLU A 117 0.58 -8.82 -7.92
N GLN A 118 -0.02 -9.58 -7.00
CA GLN A 118 -0.94 -10.68 -7.31
C GLN A 118 -2.41 -10.34 -7.06
N ILE A 119 -2.68 -9.23 -6.40
CA ILE A 119 -4.04 -8.76 -6.13
C ILE A 119 -4.56 -8.11 -7.40
N GLU A 120 -5.76 -8.47 -7.83
CA GLU A 120 -6.37 -7.91 -9.05
C GLU A 120 -7.25 -6.68 -8.76
N GLY A 121 -7.93 -6.64 -7.61
CA GLY A 121 -8.86 -5.57 -7.26
C GLY A 121 -8.20 -4.34 -6.62
N ASP A 122 -8.36 -3.18 -7.27
CA ASP A 122 -7.91 -1.86 -6.79
C ASP A 122 -8.22 -1.60 -5.30
N HIS A 123 -9.42 -1.98 -4.85
CA HIS A 123 -9.84 -1.78 -3.47
C HIS A 123 -8.95 -2.53 -2.47
N GLU A 124 -8.60 -3.77 -2.78
CA GLU A 124 -7.77 -4.62 -1.92
C GLU A 124 -6.30 -4.21 -2.03
N ILE A 125 -5.83 -3.80 -3.23
CA ILE A 125 -4.51 -3.20 -3.45
C ILE A 125 -4.35 -1.93 -2.61
N ARG A 126 -5.32 -1.01 -2.67
CA ARG A 126 -5.32 0.21 -1.87
C ARG A 126 -5.25 -0.12 -0.39
N LEU A 127 -6.12 -0.99 0.13
CA LEU A 127 -6.08 -1.34 1.56
C LEU A 127 -4.71 -1.89 1.99
N ALA A 128 -4.11 -2.78 1.19
CA ALA A 128 -2.79 -3.33 1.46
C ALA A 128 -1.69 -2.26 1.42
N LEU A 129 -1.75 -1.32 0.48
CA LEU A 129 -0.80 -0.21 0.40
C LEU A 129 -1.00 0.81 1.52
N SER A 130 -2.24 1.11 1.91
CA SER A 130 -2.55 1.99 3.03
C SER A 130 -1.96 1.45 4.33
N SER A 131 -2.15 0.16 4.63
CA SER A 131 -1.59 -0.44 5.86
C SER A 131 -0.05 -0.35 5.90
N LEU A 132 0.61 -0.48 4.74
CA LEU A 132 2.05 -0.27 4.61
C LEU A 132 2.44 1.20 4.79
N LEU A 133 1.78 2.11 4.07
CA LEU A 133 2.09 3.54 4.06
C LEU A 133 1.82 4.23 5.41
N GLU A 134 0.85 3.74 6.17
CA GLU A 134 0.54 4.22 7.52
C GLU A 134 1.62 3.82 8.54
N ASN A 135 2.51 2.88 8.21
CA ASN A 135 3.57 2.48 9.12
C ASN A 135 4.58 3.63 9.35
N GLU A 136 4.71 4.04 10.61
CA GLU A 136 5.56 5.17 11.03
C GLU A 136 7.07 4.92 10.84
N ARG A 137 7.48 3.66 10.65
CA ARG A 137 8.89 3.26 10.55
C ARG A 137 9.41 3.16 9.12
N LEU A 138 8.58 3.45 8.12
CA LEU A 138 9.02 3.49 6.73
C LEU A 138 10.12 4.53 6.54
N SER A 139 11.16 4.16 5.78
CA SER A 139 12.09 5.16 5.26
C SER A 139 11.47 5.93 4.10
N ASP A 140 12.02 7.11 3.80
CA ASP A 140 11.59 7.92 2.65
C ASP A 140 11.67 7.14 1.33
N ALA A 141 12.75 6.36 1.14
CA ALA A 141 12.91 5.52 -0.02
C ALA A 141 11.91 4.34 -0.08
N ASP A 142 11.45 3.84 1.05
CA ASP A 142 10.46 2.76 1.08
C ASP A 142 9.06 3.29 0.79
N ALA A 143 8.69 4.43 1.38
CA ALA A 143 7.44 5.12 1.10
C ALA A 143 7.34 5.53 -0.39
N ALA A 144 8.43 6.04 -0.96
CA ALA A 144 8.52 6.33 -2.40
C ALA A 144 8.22 5.10 -3.26
N ARG A 145 8.82 3.94 -2.95
CA ARG A 145 8.58 2.70 -3.70
C ARG A 145 7.13 2.21 -3.60
N LEU A 146 6.49 2.40 -2.46
CA LEU A 146 5.08 2.04 -2.27
C LEU A 146 4.14 2.95 -3.06
N LEU A 147 4.42 4.26 -3.12
CA LEU A 147 3.68 5.21 -3.94
C LEU A 147 3.87 4.95 -5.44
N ASP A 148 5.09 4.62 -5.86
CA ASP A 148 5.34 4.17 -7.24
C ASP A 148 4.56 2.89 -7.56
N LEU A 149 4.52 1.92 -6.64
CA LEU A 149 3.73 0.70 -6.80
C LEU A 149 2.22 1.02 -6.90
N ALA A 150 1.71 1.92 -6.05
CA ALA A 150 0.32 2.37 -6.12
C ALA A 150 -0.03 2.89 -7.53
N SER A 151 0.84 3.72 -8.11
CA SER A 151 0.61 4.34 -9.42
C SER A 151 0.55 3.38 -10.60
N VAL A 152 1.09 2.16 -10.45
CA VAL A 152 1.09 1.14 -11.51
C VAL A 152 0.16 -0.03 -11.24
N ALA A 153 -0.23 -0.24 -9.98
CA ALA A 153 -1.06 -1.37 -9.57
C ALA A 153 -2.53 -1.00 -9.42
N ILE A 154 -2.85 0.28 -9.17
CA ILE A 154 -4.23 0.75 -9.02
C ILE A 154 -4.65 1.47 -10.30
N ASP A 155 -5.68 0.95 -10.96
CA ASP A 155 -6.23 1.55 -12.18
C ASP A 155 -7.23 2.68 -11.86
N GLY A 156 -8.01 2.55 -10.78
CA GLY A 156 -9.06 3.48 -10.41
C GLY A 156 -8.58 4.73 -9.68
N ASP A 157 -8.91 5.90 -10.24
CA ASP A 157 -8.63 7.24 -9.70
C ASP A 157 -8.95 7.39 -8.20
N TYR A 158 -10.14 6.94 -7.79
CA TYR A 158 -10.62 7.04 -6.41
C TYR A 158 -9.72 6.26 -5.45
N GLU A 159 -9.39 5.01 -5.80
CA GLU A 159 -8.57 4.14 -4.95
C GLU A 159 -7.11 4.63 -4.93
N LEU A 160 -6.59 5.13 -6.06
CA LEU A 160 -5.24 5.69 -6.14
C LEU A 160 -5.10 6.96 -5.29
N ARG A 161 -6.09 7.86 -5.35
CA ARG A 161 -6.13 9.04 -4.46
C ARG A 161 -6.07 8.62 -3.00
N LEU A 162 -6.92 7.68 -2.57
CA LEU A 162 -6.94 7.22 -1.18
C LEU A 162 -5.61 6.57 -0.75
N ALA A 163 -4.93 5.86 -1.67
CA ALA A 163 -3.59 5.32 -1.39
C ALA A 163 -2.55 6.42 -1.19
N VAL A 164 -2.61 7.50 -1.99
CA VAL A 164 -1.75 8.68 -1.80
C VAL A 164 -2.05 9.37 -0.47
N GLU A 165 -3.33 9.58 -0.12
CA GLU A 165 -3.75 10.19 1.15
C GLU A 165 -3.23 9.40 2.37
N ALA A 166 -3.21 8.06 2.29
CA ALA A 166 -2.71 7.21 3.36
C ALA A 166 -1.21 7.40 3.67
N ALA A 167 -0.44 8.02 2.77
CA ALA A 167 0.95 8.37 3.06
C ALA A 167 1.09 9.51 4.10
N GLY A 168 0.06 10.33 4.29
CA GLY A 168 0.00 11.38 5.32
C GLY A 168 1.22 12.31 5.30
N GLU A 169 1.88 12.47 6.46
CA GLU A 169 3.07 13.33 6.60
C GLU A 169 4.22 12.96 5.65
N LYS A 170 4.25 11.72 5.13
CA LYS A 170 5.26 11.27 4.17
C LYS A 170 5.16 11.98 2.82
N LEU A 171 4.02 12.58 2.50
CA LEU A 171 3.84 13.43 1.32
C LEU A 171 4.79 14.64 1.32
N SER A 172 5.23 15.10 2.50
CA SER A 172 6.21 16.18 2.64
C SER A 172 7.66 15.73 2.40
N TRP A 173 7.94 14.43 2.43
CA TRP A 173 9.30 13.89 2.33
C TRP A 173 9.85 13.97 0.91
N ALA A 174 11.16 13.96 0.76
CA ALA A 174 11.81 14.26 -0.53
C ALA A 174 11.48 13.21 -1.60
N ALA A 175 11.77 11.92 -1.35
CA ALA A 175 11.54 10.87 -2.34
C ALA A 175 10.06 10.47 -2.43
N ALA A 176 9.39 10.33 -1.28
CA ALA A 176 7.99 9.97 -1.22
C ALA A 176 7.09 11.04 -1.82
N GLY A 177 7.29 12.33 -1.50
CA GLY A 177 6.54 13.43 -2.12
C GLY A 177 6.70 13.49 -3.63
N ALA A 178 7.91 13.27 -4.17
CA ALA A 178 8.12 13.22 -5.61
C ALA A 178 7.34 12.06 -6.28
N SER A 179 7.29 10.90 -5.63
CA SER A 179 6.56 9.72 -6.10
C SER A 179 5.04 9.91 -5.97
N ALA A 180 4.58 10.59 -4.91
CA ALA A 180 3.19 10.99 -4.76
C ALA A 180 2.73 11.92 -5.88
N ILE A 181 3.50 12.96 -6.23
CA ILE A 181 3.16 13.87 -7.35
C ILE A 181 3.06 13.09 -8.67
N LYS A 182 3.97 12.14 -8.89
CA LYS A 182 3.93 11.26 -10.06
C LYS A 182 2.64 10.43 -10.08
N ALA A 183 2.25 9.84 -8.96
CA ALA A 183 0.98 9.09 -8.83
C ALA A 183 -0.25 10.01 -9.02
N ILE A 184 -0.27 11.20 -8.42
CA ILE A 184 -1.33 12.19 -8.63
C ILE A 184 -1.47 12.54 -10.12
N SER A 185 -0.35 12.61 -10.84
CA SER A 185 -0.34 12.95 -12.27
C SER A 185 -0.95 11.87 -13.16
N THR A 186 -1.09 10.62 -12.67
CA THR A 186 -1.76 9.52 -13.40
C THR A 186 -3.26 9.45 -13.15
N ILE A 187 -3.80 10.16 -12.15
CA ILE A 187 -5.24 10.20 -11.85
C ILE A 187 -5.98 10.95 -12.97
N GLU A 188 -6.82 10.30 -13.76
CA GLU A 188 -7.48 10.92 -14.93
C GLU A 188 -8.62 11.87 -14.52
N GLY A 189 -9.41 11.48 -13.52
CA GLY A 189 -10.54 12.24 -13.01
C GLY A 189 -10.12 13.55 -12.35
N GLY A 190 -10.56 14.68 -12.92
CA GLY A 190 -10.21 16.01 -12.40
C GLY A 190 -10.61 16.25 -10.93
N HIS A 191 -11.70 15.63 -10.48
CA HIS A 191 -12.15 15.71 -9.08
C HIS A 191 -11.18 15.01 -8.11
N ASP A 192 -10.88 13.73 -8.34
CA ASP A 192 -9.96 12.96 -7.50
C ASP A 192 -8.53 13.51 -7.60
N ARG A 193 -8.10 13.95 -8.79
CA ARG A 193 -6.80 14.59 -8.97
C ARG A 193 -6.70 15.86 -8.13
N ARG A 194 -7.72 16.73 -8.17
CA ARG A 194 -7.77 17.94 -7.33
C ARG A 194 -7.66 17.57 -5.85
N LEU A 195 -8.49 16.66 -5.35
CA LEU A 195 -8.48 16.28 -3.94
C LEU A 195 -7.11 15.75 -3.49
N ALA A 196 -6.43 14.96 -4.33
CA ALA A 196 -5.07 14.49 -4.04
C ALA A 196 -4.03 15.63 -4.01
N ILE A 197 -4.20 16.64 -4.90
CA ILE A 197 -3.37 17.86 -4.91
C ILE A 197 -3.58 18.67 -3.63
N GLU A 198 -4.83 18.83 -3.19
CA GLU A 198 -5.19 19.56 -1.96
C GLU A 198 -4.58 18.87 -0.74
N GLU A 199 -4.77 17.56 -0.57
CA GLU A 199 -4.17 16.81 0.54
C GLU A 199 -2.65 16.99 0.56
N MET A 200 -1.98 16.87 -0.60
CA MET A 200 -0.54 17.05 -0.63
C MET A 200 -0.14 18.48 -0.26
N GLY A 201 -0.85 19.49 -0.79
CA GLY A 201 -0.62 20.90 -0.49
C GLY A 201 -0.69 21.21 1.00
N ASP A 202 -1.66 20.64 1.71
CA ASP A 202 -1.84 20.80 3.16
C ASP A 202 -0.68 20.23 4.00
N ARG A 203 0.10 19.30 3.44
CA ARG A 203 1.28 18.70 4.09
C ARG A 203 2.58 19.42 3.77
N LEU A 204 2.60 20.33 2.80
CA LEU A 204 3.84 21.00 2.40
C LEU A 204 4.13 22.20 3.28
N ASP A 205 5.32 22.23 3.89
CA ASP A 205 5.83 23.44 4.52
C ASP A 205 6.33 24.47 3.48
N ALA A 206 6.58 25.70 3.93
CA ALA A 206 7.04 26.80 3.08
C ALA A 206 8.37 26.53 2.33
N THR A 207 9.21 25.64 2.85
CA THR A 207 10.51 25.27 2.30
C THR A 207 10.47 24.05 1.39
N SER A 208 9.32 23.37 1.31
CA SER A 208 9.16 22.16 0.53
C SER A 208 9.61 22.38 -0.93
N PRO A 209 10.42 21.46 -1.48
CA PRO A 209 10.81 21.51 -2.90
C PRO A 209 9.65 21.12 -3.82
N HIS A 210 8.56 20.57 -3.28
CA HIS A 210 7.48 19.96 -4.05
C HIS A 210 6.46 20.95 -4.60
N TRP A 211 6.42 22.18 -4.08
CA TRP A 211 5.44 23.19 -4.49
C TRP A 211 5.35 23.39 -6.01
N LEU A 212 6.49 23.52 -6.70
CA LEU A 212 6.48 23.75 -8.14
C LEU A 212 5.96 22.55 -8.92
N ALA A 213 6.36 21.34 -8.52
CA ALA A 213 5.91 20.11 -9.17
C ALA A 213 4.42 19.84 -8.91
N LEU A 214 3.93 20.17 -7.71
CA LEU A 214 2.52 20.06 -7.36
C LEU A 214 1.66 21.06 -8.16
N ILE A 215 2.13 22.30 -8.32
CA ILE A 215 1.47 23.30 -9.16
C ILE A 215 1.47 22.88 -10.64
N ASP A 216 2.56 22.28 -11.12
CA ASP A 216 2.59 21.75 -12.50
C ASP A 216 1.55 20.63 -12.70
N ALA A 217 1.25 19.82 -11.68
CA ALA A 217 0.21 18.78 -11.75
C ALA A 217 -1.21 19.36 -11.92
N VAL A 218 -1.45 20.60 -11.46
CA VAL A 218 -2.73 21.32 -11.64
C VAL A 218 -3.05 21.58 -13.11
N ALA A 219 -2.03 21.80 -13.95
CA ALA A 219 -2.23 22.09 -15.37
C ALA A 219 -2.88 20.92 -16.14
N ALA A 220 -2.76 19.70 -15.60
CA ALA A 220 -3.35 18.49 -16.16
C ALA A 220 -4.71 18.14 -15.53
N VAL A 221 -5.29 19.01 -14.70
CA VAL A 221 -6.69 18.92 -14.29
C VAL A 221 -7.56 19.41 -15.46
N ASP A 222 -8.35 18.53 -16.06
CA ASP A 222 -9.10 18.79 -17.30
C ASP A 222 -10.20 19.86 -17.15
N SER A 223 -10.92 19.84 -16.03
CA SER A 223 -12.01 20.79 -15.79
C SER A 223 -11.47 22.12 -15.27
N ASP A 224 -11.74 23.22 -15.98
CA ASP A 224 -11.45 24.58 -15.52
C ASP A 224 -11.96 24.88 -14.10
N TYR A 225 -13.14 24.36 -13.74
CA TYR A 225 -13.72 24.50 -12.40
C TYR A 225 -12.86 23.82 -11.32
N GLU A 226 -12.53 22.53 -11.50
CA GLU A 226 -11.64 21.77 -10.61
C GLU A 226 -10.24 22.39 -10.57
N ARG A 227 -9.73 22.85 -11.72
CA ARG A 227 -8.43 23.54 -11.82
C ARG A 227 -8.41 24.82 -10.99
N ARG A 228 -9.46 25.65 -11.10
CA ARG A 228 -9.61 26.84 -10.24
C ARG A 228 -9.61 26.46 -8.77
N LEU A 229 -10.41 25.47 -8.36
CA LEU A 229 -10.47 25.05 -6.95
C LEU A 229 -9.11 24.59 -6.43
N ALA A 230 -8.38 23.80 -7.22
CA ALA A 230 -7.01 23.39 -6.87
C ALA A 230 -6.08 24.60 -6.68
N ILE A 231 -6.18 25.62 -7.54
CA ILE A 231 -5.37 26.85 -7.43
C ILE A 231 -5.74 27.65 -6.20
N GLU A 232 -7.03 27.80 -5.90
CA GLU A 232 -7.51 28.51 -4.71
C GLU A 232 -6.95 27.88 -3.43
N GLU A 233 -6.99 26.55 -3.33
CA GLU A 233 -6.48 25.81 -2.16
C GLU A 233 -4.96 25.85 -2.06
N LEU A 234 -4.25 25.66 -3.18
CA LEU A 234 -2.78 25.80 -3.16
C LEU A 234 -2.36 27.22 -2.82
N ALA A 235 -3.10 28.24 -3.27
CA ALA A 235 -2.79 29.64 -2.98
C ALA A 235 -2.92 29.99 -1.49
N SER A 236 -3.87 29.37 -0.76
CA SER A 236 -4.01 29.61 0.69
C SER A 236 -2.83 29.09 1.51
N ASN A 237 -2.15 28.04 1.02
CA ASN A 237 -1.07 27.37 1.74
C ASN A 237 0.33 27.67 1.17
N ALA A 238 0.41 28.14 -0.08
CA ALA A 238 1.66 28.35 -0.78
C ALA A 238 2.56 29.40 -0.11
N PRO A 239 3.88 29.18 -0.09
CA PRO A 239 4.81 30.19 0.41
C PRO A 239 4.83 31.44 -0.49
N ASP A 240 5.13 32.59 0.11
CA ASP A 240 5.39 33.85 -0.60
C ASP A 240 6.79 33.83 -1.24
N ARG A 241 6.96 32.93 -2.22
CA ARG A 241 8.15 32.81 -3.07
C ARG A 241 7.80 33.20 -4.48
N VAL A 242 8.64 34.06 -5.08
CA VAL A 242 8.40 34.62 -6.42
C VAL A 242 8.15 33.53 -7.46
N GLU A 243 8.91 32.44 -7.42
CA GLU A 243 8.76 31.32 -8.34
C GLU A 243 7.45 30.55 -8.15
N VAL A 244 6.99 30.38 -6.90
CA VAL A 244 5.73 29.69 -6.57
C VAL A 244 4.53 30.53 -6.98
N GLN A 245 4.55 31.82 -6.64
CA GLN A 245 3.49 32.77 -7.01
C GLN A 245 3.40 32.93 -8.54
N ALA A 246 4.53 32.96 -9.23
CA ALA A 246 4.56 32.99 -10.70
C ALA A 246 3.99 31.69 -11.31
N ALA A 247 4.27 30.53 -10.72
CA ALA A 247 3.73 29.26 -11.17
C ALA A 247 2.21 29.18 -10.97
N LEU A 248 1.69 29.58 -9.79
CA LEU A 248 0.26 29.65 -9.52
C LEU A 248 -0.47 30.58 -10.49
N LYS A 249 0.09 31.78 -10.72
CA LYS A 249 -0.47 32.73 -11.68
C LYS A 249 -0.52 32.15 -13.09
N LYS A 250 0.56 31.49 -13.53
CA LYS A 250 0.61 30.82 -14.84
C LYS A 250 -0.44 29.72 -14.96
N ALA A 251 -0.65 28.92 -13.90
CA ALA A 251 -1.68 27.89 -13.86
C ALA A 251 -3.09 28.51 -13.96
N ALA A 252 -3.34 29.62 -13.26
CA ALA A 252 -4.60 30.36 -13.34
C ALA A 252 -4.84 30.94 -14.74
N GLU A 253 -3.84 31.54 -15.36
CA GLU A 253 -3.93 32.08 -16.72
C GLU A 253 -4.23 31.01 -17.79
N ALA A 254 -3.88 29.74 -17.52
CA ALA A 254 -4.14 28.61 -18.40
C ALA A 254 -5.58 28.08 -18.34
N ILE A 255 -6.41 28.56 -17.42
CA ILE A 255 -7.85 28.24 -17.38
C ILE A 255 -8.54 28.88 -18.59
N GLU A 256 -9.31 28.10 -19.35
CA GLU A 256 -9.93 28.58 -20.60
C GLU A 256 -11.15 29.46 -20.31
N SER A 257 -12.01 29.01 -19.40
CA SER A 257 -13.20 29.72 -18.92
C SER A 257 -12.82 31.06 -18.30
N ALA A 258 -13.27 32.15 -18.93
CA ALA A 258 -13.00 33.50 -18.43
C ALA A 258 -13.58 33.75 -17.02
N HIS A 259 -14.67 33.05 -16.67
CA HIS A 259 -15.25 33.14 -15.33
C HIS A 259 -14.34 32.49 -14.29
N GLU A 260 -13.98 31.22 -14.51
CA GLU A 260 -13.13 30.45 -13.60
C GLU A 260 -11.73 31.07 -13.48
N ARG A 261 -11.15 31.51 -14.61
CA ARG A 261 -9.83 32.18 -14.65
C ARG A 261 -9.81 33.44 -13.81
N ARG A 262 -10.87 34.26 -13.88
CA ARG A 262 -10.95 35.48 -13.09
C ARG A 262 -10.97 35.16 -11.60
N LEU A 263 -11.79 34.20 -11.17
CA LEU A 263 -11.86 33.79 -9.77
C LEU A 263 -10.52 33.23 -9.28
N ALA A 264 -9.85 32.40 -10.09
CA ALA A 264 -8.52 31.88 -9.79
C ALA A 264 -7.45 32.99 -9.68
N LEU A 265 -7.53 34.04 -10.50
CA LEU A 265 -6.60 35.18 -10.40
C LEU A 265 -6.89 36.06 -9.18
N ASP A 266 -8.17 36.27 -8.87
CA ASP A 266 -8.61 37.06 -7.70
C ASP A 266 -8.16 36.40 -6.38
N SER A 267 -8.05 35.06 -6.34
CA SER A 267 -7.56 34.34 -5.14
C SER A 267 -6.06 34.50 -4.89
N LEU A 268 -5.29 34.97 -5.88
CA LEU A 268 -3.84 35.17 -5.76
C LEU A 268 -3.44 36.57 -5.25
N GLY A 269 -4.40 37.50 -5.12
CA GLY A 269 -4.16 38.88 -4.67
C GLY A 269 -3.95 39.88 -5.81
#